data_AF-A0A1J5A7N0-F1
#
_entry.id   AF-A0A1J5A7N0-F1
#
_cell.length_a   1.000
_cell.length_b   1.000
_cell.length_c   1.000
_cell.angle_alpha   90.00
_cell.angle_beta   90.00
_cell.angle_gamma   90.00
#
_symmetry.space_group_name_H-M   'P 1'
#
loop_
_entity.id
_entity.type
_entity.pdbx_description
1 polymer ?
#
loop_
_entity_poly.entity_id
_entity_poly.type
_entity_poly.pdbx_seq_one_letter_code
_entity_poly.pdbx_strand_id
1 'polypeptide(L)'
;MSIARDVAIIILAVESIVIGVLLSILVIQVIRLVRMLRHEVLPILNSTQETVSTVRGTASFVSDHMVQPVVRVASYTAGARQAVSTLFGGRKRNGRETGKKEA
;
A
#
# COMPACT_ATOMS: atom_id res chain seq x y z
N MET A 1 -3.18 -36.79 -61.51
CA MET A 1 -3.81 -35.87 -60.52
C MET A 1 -4.08 -36.50 -59.15
N SER A 2 -3.83 -37.80 -58.94
CA SER A 2 -4.01 -38.48 -57.64
C SER A 2 -2.89 -38.19 -56.63
N ILE A 3 -1.64 -38.16 -57.07
CA ILE A 3 -0.47 -37.98 -56.19
C ILE A 3 -0.52 -36.64 -55.43
N ALA A 4 -0.88 -35.55 -56.10
CA ALA A 4 -1.01 -34.25 -55.45
C ALA A 4 -2.11 -34.23 -54.38
N ARG A 5 -3.21 -34.98 -54.61
CA ARG A 5 -4.31 -35.12 -53.66
C ARG A 5 -3.88 -35.92 -52.43
N ASP A 6 -3.15 -37.01 -52.63
CA ASP A 6 -2.69 -37.86 -51.53
C ASP A 6 -1.69 -37.12 -50.63
N VAL A 7 -0.76 -36.36 -51.24
CA VAL A 7 0.17 -35.51 -50.48
C VAL A 7 -0.56 -34.43 -49.68
N ALA A 8 -1.57 -33.78 -50.25
CA ALA A 8 -2.38 -32.79 -49.55
C ALA A 8 -3.11 -33.38 -48.33
N ILE A 9 -3.65 -34.61 -48.45
CA ILE A 9 -4.32 -35.29 -47.34
C ILE A 9 -3.33 -35.62 -46.21
N ILE A 10 -2.12 -36.08 -46.54
CA ILE A 10 -1.09 -36.37 -45.54
C ILE A 10 -0.67 -35.10 -44.79
N ILE A 11 -0.43 -34.00 -45.52
CA ILE A 11 -0.08 -32.71 -44.91
C ILE A 11 -1.20 -32.23 -43.99
N LEU A 12 -2.45 -32.27 -44.44
CA LEU A 12 -3.60 -31.84 -43.66
C LEU A 12 -3.79 -32.69 -42.40
N ALA A 13 -3.55 -34.00 -42.49
CA ALA A 13 -3.58 -34.88 -41.33
C ALA A 13 -2.51 -34.50 -40.30
N VAL A 14 -1.26 -34.26 -40.74
CA VAL A 14 -0.18 -33.83 -39.85
C VAL A 14 -0.47 -32.47 -39.23
N GLU A 15 -0.94 -31.51 -40.02
CA GLU A 15 -1.33 -30.18 -39.55
C GLU A 15 -2.43 -30.27 -38.47
N SER A 16 -3.45 -31.11 -38.68
CA SER A 16 -4.53 -31.31 -37.72
C SER A 16 -4.03 -31.84 -36.37
N ILE A 17 -3.05 -32.75 -36.38
CA ILE A 17 -2.43 -33.27 -35.17
C ILE A 17 -1.64 -32.17 -34.47
N VAL A 18 -0.85 -31.39 -35.23
CA VAL A 18 -0.08 -30.26 -34.68
C VAL A 18 -1.00 -29.24 -34.02
N ILE A 19 -2.09 -28.85 -34.68
CA ILE A 19 -3.10 -27.94 -34.11
C ILE A 19 -3.72 -28.54 -32.85
N GLY A 20 -4.06 -29.83 -32.84
CA GLY A 20 -4.60 -30.51 -31.66
C GLY A 20 -3.65 -30.47 -30.45
N VAL A 21 -2.35 -30.70 -30.70
CA VAL A 21 -1.31 -30.59 -29.66
C VAL A 21 -1.18 -29.15 -29.15
N LEU A 22 -1.15 -28.17 -30.06
CA LEU A 22 -1.07 -26.76 -29.70
C LEU A 22 -2.27 -26.32 -28.83
N LEU A 23 -3.48 -26.72 -29.21
CA LEU A 23 -4.69 -26.45 -28.43
C LEU A 23 -4.63 -27.12 -27.05
N SER A 24 -4.13 -28.35 -26.97
CA SER A 24 -3.95 -29.05 -25.68
C SER A 24 -2.98 -28.31 -24.77
N ILE A 25 -1.85 -27.85 -25.31
CA ILE A 25 -0.87 -27.03 -24.59
C ILE A 25 -1.52 -25.72 -24.12
N LEU A 26 -2.30 -25.06 -24.96
CA LEU A 26 -3.00 -23.82 -24.63
C LEU A 26 -3.99 -24.02 -23.47
N VAL A 27 -4.78 -25.09 -23.50
CA VAL A 27 -5.69 -25.44 -22.40
C VAL A 27 -4.93 -25.66 -21.10
N ILE A 28 -3.81 -26.40 -21.14
CA ILE A 28 -2.96 -26.61 -19.95
C ILE A 28 -2.42 -25.29 -19.42
N GLN A 29 -1.99 -24.37 -20.29
CA GLN A 29 -1.52 -23.05 -19.87
C GLN A 29 -2.63 -22.24 -19.18
N VAL A 30 -3.83 -22.22 -19.74
CA VAL A 30 -4.98 -21.55 -19.12
C VAL A 30 -5.29 -22.15 -17.75
N ILE A 31 -5.26 -23.48 -17.61
CA ILE A 31 -5.48 -24.14 -16.31
C ILE A 31 -4.42 -23.69 -15.30
N ARG A 32 -3.15 -23.58 -15.70
CA ARG A 32 -2.07 -23.10 -14.82
C ARG A 32 -2.29 -21.66 -14.37
N LEU A 33 -2.65 -20.77 -15.30
CA LEU A 33 -2.99 -19.37 -15.01
C LEU A 33 -4.15 -19.26 -14.02
N VAL A 34 -5.23 -20.01 -14.24
CA VAL A 34 -6.39 -20.02 -13.33
C VAL A 34 -6.01 -20.58 -11.96
N ARG A 35 -5.15 -21.61 -11.90
CA ARG A 35 -4.67 -22.16 -10.62
C ARG A 35 -3.85 -21.13 -9.85
N MET A 36 -2.89 -20.45 -10.48
CA MET A 36 -2.09 -19.39 -9.85
C MET A 36 -2.99 -18.26 -9.34
N LEU A 37 -3.91 -17.77 -10.16
CA LEU A 37 -4.85 -16.73 -9.75
C LEU A 37 -5.65 -17.14 -8.51
N ARG A 38 -6.15 -18.38 -8.47
CA ARG A 38 -6.99 -18.87 -7.37
C ARG A 38 -6.21 -19.20 -6.09
N HIS A 39 -5.02 -19.77 -6.20
CA HIS A 39 -4.29 -20.28 -5.04
C HIS A 39 -3.24 -19.30 -4.51
N GLU A 40 -2.84 -18.29 -5.30
CA GLU A 40 -1.82 -17.33 -4.90
C GLU A 40 -2.39 -15.91 -4.88
N VAL A 41 -3.00 -15.44 -5.97
CA VAL A 41 -3.45 -14.04 -6.08
C VAL A 41 -4.70 -13.74 -5.23
N LEU A 42 -5.73 -14.59 -5.29
CA LEU A 42 -6.96 -14.39 -4.50
C LEU A 42 -6.67 -14.38 -2.99
N PRO A 43 -5.86 -15.30 -2.43
CA PRO A 43 -5.47 -15.22 -1.03
C PRO A 43 -4.75 -13.93 -0.66
N ILE A 44 -3.81 -13.44 -1.49
CA ILE A 44 -3.12 -12.16 -1.26
C ILE A 44 -4.13 -11.02 -1.18
N LEU A 45 -5.12 -10.99 -2.08
CA LEU A 45 -6.17 -9.98 -2.05
C LEU A 45 -6.98 -10.04 -0.75
N ASN A 46 -7.37 -11.24 -0.30
CA ASN A 46 -8.10 -11.41 0.96
C ASN A 46 -7.27 -10.95 2.18
N SER A 47 -6.00 -11.34 2.27
CA SER A 47 -5.11 -10.89 3.36
C SER A 47 -4.85 -9.38 3.30
N THR A 48 -4.84 -8.79 2.10
CA THR A 48 -4.74 -7.34 1.93
C THR A 48 -5.99 -6.64 2.47
N GLN A 49 -7.19 -7.17 2.19
CA GLN A 49 -8.43 -6.62 2.74
C GLN A 49 -8.46 -6.67 4.28
N GLU A 50 -8.01 -7.78 4.87
CA GLU A 50 -7.87 -7.91 6.33
C GLU A 50 -6.83 -6.94 6.90
N THR A 51 -5.69 -6.79 6.23
CA THR A 51 -4.65 -5.81 6.60
C THR A 51 -5.20 -4.39 6.60
N VAL A 52 -5.92 -3.99 5.55
CA VAL A 52 -6.54 -2.65 5.47
C VAL A 52 -7.55 -2.45 6.60
N SER A 53 -8.36 -3.49 6.92
CA SER A 53 -9.29 -3.44 8.05
C SER A 53 -8.57 -3.23 9.39
N THR A 54 -7.53 -4.01 9.67
CA THR A 54 -6.75 -3.90 10.91
C THR A 54 -5.99 -2.58 11.01
N VAL A 55 -5.38 -2.11 9.93
CA VAL A 55 -4.68 -0.80 9.89
C VAL A 55 -5.68 0.33 10.13
N ARG A 56 -6.86 0.30 9.48
CA ARG A 56 -7.93 1.27 9.73
C ARG A 56 -8.38 1.22 11.19
N GLY A 57 -8.60 0.03 11.74
CA GLY A 57 -8.98 -0.17 13.14
C GLY A 57 -7.93 0.40 14.11
N THR A 58 -6.65 0.16 13.84
CA THR A 58 -5.54 0.72 14.63
C THR A 58 -5.50 2.23 14.54
N ALA A 59 -5.64 2.80 13.34
CA ALA A 59 -5.67 4.25 13.14
C ALA A 59 -6.85 4.89 13.88
N SER A 60 -8.05 4.29 13.80
CA SER A 60 -9.23 4.75 14.53
C SER A 60 -9.05 4.63 16.05
N PHE A 61 -8.51 3.51 16.54
CA PHE A 61 -8.25 3.33 17.97
C PHE A 61 -7.25 4.36 18.51
N VAL A 62 -6.13 4.55 17.82
CA VAL A 62 -5.12 5.55 18.20
C VAL A 62 -5.70 6.96 18.13
N SER A 63 -6.45 7.28 17.07
CA SER A 63 -7.12 8.57 16.91
C SER A 63 -8.06 8.88 18.09
N ASP A 64 -9.00 7.98 18.36
CA ASP A 64 -10.10 8.25 19.30
C ASP A 64 -9.66 8.12 20.76
N HIS A 65 -8.79 7.14 21.06
CA HIS A 65 -8.47 6.78 22.44
C HIS A 65 -7.11 7.30 22.92
N MET A 66 -6.18 7.66 22.02
CA MET A 66 -4.82 8.07 22.41
C MET A 66 -4.51 9.52 22.01
N VAL A 67 -4.85 9.92 20.78
CA VAL A 67 -4.56 11.28 20.28
C VAL A 67 -5.40 12.33 21.00
N GLN A 68 -6.72 12.12 21.13
CA GLN A 68 -7.58 13.07 21.84
C GLN A 68 -7.12 13.37 23.28
N PRO A 69 -6.85 12.37 24.14
CA PRO A 69 -6.37 12.65 25.50
C PRO A 69 -4.97 13.26 25.54
N VAL A 70 -4.03 12.82 24.69
CA VAL A 70 -2.66 13.39 24.64
C VAL A 70 -2.71 14.87 24.24
N VAL A 71 -3.49 15.21 23.22
CA VAL A 71 -3.65 16.59 22.76
C VAL A 71 -4.28 17.47 23.85
N ARG A 72 -5.31 16.97 24.55
CA ARG A 72 -5.92 17.70 25.68
C ARG A 72 -4.92 17.94 26.80
N VAL A 73 -4.17 16.93 27.24
CA VAL A 73 -3.17 17.09 28.32
C VAL A 73 -2.07 18.07 27.91
N ALA A 74 -1.57 17.96 26.68
CA ALA A 74 -0.56 18.87 26.15
C ALA A 74 -1.08 20.32 26.05
N SER A 75 -2.32 20.52 25.62
CA SER A 75 -2.91 21.86 25.51
C SER A 75 -3.20 22.48 26.87
N TYR A 76 -3.69 21.71 27.85
CA TYR A 76 -3.88 22.18 29.22
C TYR A 76 -2.54 22.57 29.88
N THR A 77 -1.51 21.74 29.76
CA THR A 77 -0.18 22.05 30.34
C THR A 77 0.49 23.24 29.65
N ALA A 78 0.41 23.34 28.33
CA ALA A 78 0.90 24.49 27.59
C ALA A 78 0.14 25.78 27.97
N GLY A 79 -1.19 25.72 28.06
CA GLY A 79 -2.03 26.85 28.47
C GLY A 79 -1.76 27.28 29.91
N ALA A 80 -1.63 26.34 30.84
CA ALA A 80 -1.29 26.62 32.23
C ALA A 80 0.11 27.24 32.37
N ARG A 81 1.11 26.70 31.66
CA ARG A 81 2.47 27.27 31.63
C ARG A 81 2.47 28.69 31.09
N GLN A 82 1.73 28.93 30.00
CA GLN A 82 1.61 30.25 29.40
C GLN A 82 0.95 31.24 30.38
N ALA A 83 -0.17 30.84 31.00
CA ALA A 83 -0.90 31.66 31.98
C ALA A 83 -0.05 32.00 33.21
N VAL A 84 0.69 31.03 33.76
CA VAL A 84 1.64 31.27 34.85
C VAL A 84 2.76 32.21 34.40
N SER A 85 3.29 32.03 33.18
CA SER A 85 4.35 32.91 32.66
C SER A 85 3.87 34.35 32.41
N THR A 86 2.61 34.57 32.02
CA THR A 86 2.08 35.92 31.82
C THR A 86 1.70 36.58 33.14
N LEU A 87 1.28 35.81 34.16
CA LEU A 87 0.91 36.34 35.48
C LEU A 87 2.12 36.56 36.40
N PHE A 88 3.11 35.66 36.38
CA PHE A 88 4.29 35.71 37.26
C PHE A 88 5.59 36.09 36.52
N GLY A 89 5.64 35.98 35.19
CA GLY A 89 6.77 36.39 34.38
C GLY A 89 6.72 37.88 34.05
N GLY A 90 7.12 38.68 35.03
CA GLY A 90 7.45 40.08 34.82
C GLY A 90 8.46 40.22 33.67
N ARG A 91 8.01 40.91 32.63
CA ARG A 91 8.75 41.47 31.49
C ARG A 91 10.26 41.55 31.71
N LYS A 92 11.00 40.51 31.29
CA LYS A 92 12.46 40.65 31.11
C LYS A 92 12.69 41.40 29.80
N ARG A 93 12.67 42.73 29.91
CA ARG A 93 13.13 43.69 28.91
C ARG A 93 14.56 43.31 28.53
N ASN A 94 14.72 42.69 27.37
CA ASN A 94 16.02 42.47 26.75
C ASN A 94 16.50 43.81 26.19
N GLY A 95 17.05 44.65 27.05
CA GLY A 95 17.84 45.80 26.66
C GLY A 95 19.19 45.31 26.14
N ARG A 96 19.28 45.10 24.82
CA ARG A 96 20.57 45.02 24.14
C ARG A 96 21.08 46.44 23.95
N GLU A 97 21.72 46.97 24.98
CA GLU A 97 22.69 48.05 24.83
C GLU A 97 23.89 47.47 24.09
N THR A 98 23.95 47.73 22.78
CA THR A 98 25.18 47.56 22.01
C THR A 98 25.74 48.97 21.83
N GLY A 99 26.48 49.41 22.83
CA GLY A 99 27.15 50.69 22.84
C GLY A 99 28.26 50.70 23.87
N LYS A 100 29.49 50.89 23.38
CA LYS A 100 30.71 51.27 24.11
C LYS A 100 31.62 50.14 24.59
N LYS A 101 32.60 49.81 23.72
CA LYS A 101 33.99 49.68 24.14
C LYS A 101 34.86 50.54 23.21
N GLU A 102 35.20 51.72 23.70
CA GLU A 102 36.44 52.41 23.34
C GLU A 102 37.44 52.13 24.47
N ALA A 103 38.61 51.63 24.10
CA ALA A 103 39.93 51.92 24.68
C ALA A 103 40.96 51.09 23.91
#